data_AF-R5FM54-F1
#
_entry.id   AF-R5FM54-F1
#
_cell.length_a   1.000
_cell.length_b   1.000
_cell.length_c   1.000
_cell.angle_alpha   90.00
_cell.angle_beta   90.00
_cell.angle_gamma   90.00
#
_symmetry.space_group_name_H-M   'P 1'
#
loop_
_entity.id
_entity.type
_entity.pdbx_description
1 polymer ?
#
loop_
_entity_poly.entity_id
_entity_poly.type
_entity_poly.pdbx_seq_one_letter_code
_entity_poly.pdbx_strand_id
1 'polypeptide(L)'
;MTVLRKVLFTIITLLSLTSVVAQTHRGKASYYSKRATGARTANGERVHHDSMTCAHRTLPFGTLLRVKNLRNGKEVIVRVTDRGPHSRGRIIDLSYGAARELGMLSQGIALVEIEKIDNIRPPFKIDGPEINLPEFEFQTSPTEYVKPRLAKKSNDKKKNHKKHTGNNRKRE
;
A
#
# COMPACT_ATOMS: atom_id res chain seq x y z
N MET A 1 -13.39 -36.97 47.55
CA MET A 1 -12.39 -36.15 46.80
C MET A 1 -12.50 -36.25 45.27
N THR A 2 -13.23 -37.22 44.72
CA THR A 2 -13.37 -37.43 43.26
C THR A 2 -14.36 -36.47 42.59
N VAL A 3 -15.47 -36.12 43.25
CA VAL A 3 -16.50 -35.20 42.73
C VAL A 3 -15.95 -33.77 42.62
N LEU A 4 -15.23 -33.29 43.64
CA LEU A 4 -14.61 -31.96 43.63
C LEU A 4 -13.57 -31.81 42.51
N ARG A 5 -12.78 -32.86 42.26
CA ARG A 5 -11.83 -32.91 41.14
C ARG A 5 -12.54 -32.87 39.79
N LYS A 6 -13.64 -33.60 39.63
CA LYS A 6 -14.43 -33.59 38.40
C LYS A 6 -15.06 -32.22 38.12
N VAL A 7 -15.62 -31.58 39.14
CA VAL A 7 -16.19 -30.22 39.04
C VAL A 7 -15.12 -29.20 38.66
N LEU A 8 -13.93 -29.29 39.28
CA LEU A 8 -12.82 -28.40 38.98
C LEU A 8 -12.32 -28.57 37.53
N PHE A 9 -12.22 -29.82 37.05
CA PHE A 9 -11.86 -30.11 35.66
C PHE A 9 -12.90 -29.54 34.68
N THR A 10 -14.19 -29.69 34.96
CA THR A 10 -15.24 -29.15 34.08
C THR A 10 -15.24 -27.62 34.01
N ILE A 11 -14.93 -26.94 35.11
CA ILE A 11 -14.83 -25.47 35.14
C ILE A 11 -13.61 -25.00 34.32
N ILE A 12 -12.47 -25.69 34.43
CA ILE A 12 -11.25 -25.35 33.67
C ILE A 12 -11.46 -25.54 32.17
N THR A 13 -12.13 -26.61 31.74
CA THR A 13 -12.44 -26.85 30.33
C THR A 13 -13.45 -25.85 29.78
N LEU A 14 -14.40 -25.39 30.61
CA LEU A 14 -15.37 -24.37 30.20
C LEU A 14 -14.73 -22.98 30.09
N LEU A 15 -13.71 -22.69 30.91
CA LEU A 15 -12.98 -21.43 30.90
C LEU A 15 -11.94 -21.31 29.76
N SER A 16 -11.51 -22.42 29.18
CA SER A 16 -10.52 -22.45 28.07
C SER A 16 -11.16 -22.25 26.69
N LEU A 17 -12.49 -22.07 26.62
CA LEU A 17 -13.24 -21.79 25.40
C LEU A 17 -13.38 -20.27 25.13
N THR A 18 -12.31 -19.49 25.36
CA THR A 18 -12.32 -18.06 25.03
C THR A 18 -11.91 -17.84 23.57
N SER A 19 -12.78 -17.20 22.78
CA SER A 19 -12.55 -16.91 21.37
C SER A 19 -11.29 -16.07 21.13
N VAL A 20 -10.52 -16.42 20.11
CA VAL A 20 -9.43 -15.58 19.57
C VAL A 20 -10.06 -14.38 18.86
N VAL A 21 -10.12 -13.24 19.54
CA VAL A 21 -10.58 -11.98 18.94
C VAL A 21 -9.53 -11.48 17.96
N ALA A 22 -9.95 -10.99 16.78
CA ALA A 22 -9.07 -10.36 15.81
C ALA A 22 -8.23 -9.26 16.50
N GLN A 23 -6.91 -9.36 16.38
CA GLN A 23 -5.98 -8.51 17.11
C GLN A 23 -5.98 -7.09 16.53
N THR A 24 -6.78 -6.21 17.10
CA THR A 24 -6.69 -4.76 16.86
C THR A 24 -5.51 -4.20 17.65
N HIS A 25 -4.69 -3.37 17.01
CA HIS A 25 -3.51 -2.77 17.65
C HIS A 25 -3.57 -1.25 17.58
N ARG A 26 -3.36 -0.58 18.71
CA ARG A 26 -3.44 0.89 18.81
C ARG A 26 -2.06 1.49 19.08
N GLY A 27 -1.80 2.64 18.50
CA GLY A 27 -0.53 3.33 18.70
C GLY A 27 -0.38 4.57 17.83
N LYS A 28 0.80 5.19 17.87
CA LYS A 28 1.06 6.38 17.06
C LYS A 28 1.38 5.99 15.62
N ALA A 29 0.75 6.64 14.66
CA ALA A 29 1.16 6.67 13.27
C ALA A 29 2.00 7.91 13.00
N SER A 30 2.95 7.81 12.07
CA SER A 30 3.48 8.97 11.36
C SER A 30 3.48 8.72 9.87
N TYR A 31 4.12 9.58 9.07
CA TYR A 31 4.22 9.39 7.63
C TYR A 31 5.55 9.87 7.08
N TYR A 32 5.98 9.31 5.94
CA TYR A 32 7.18 9.77 5.26
C TYR A 32 6.92 11.01 4.39
N SER A 33 7.92 11.88 4.24
CA SER A 33 7.81 13.09 3.42
C SER A 33 7.64 12.76 1.93
N LYS A 34 7.07 13.70 1.15
CA LYS A 34 6.96 13.55 -0.33
C LYS A 34 8.30 13.27 -1.01
N ARG A 35 9.41 13.77 -0.43
CA ARG A 35 10.78 13.60 -0.93
C ARG A 35 11.25 12.15 -0.87
N ALA A 36 10.57 11.28 -0.12
CA ALA A 36 10.86 9.85 -0.12
C ALA A 36 10.53 9.18 -1.46
N THR A 37 9.74 9.82 -2.34
CA THR A 37 9.41 9.29 -3.67
C THR A 37 10.68 8.84 -4.41
N GLY A 38 10.66 7.60 -4.90
CA GLY A 38 11.78 6.96 -5.58
C GLY A 38 12.74 6.23 -4.64
N ALA A 39 12.69 6.40 -3.32
CA ALA A 39 13.50 5.63 -2.39
C ALA A 39 13.14 4.14 -2.46
N ARG A 40 14.13 3.26 -2.30
CA ARG A 40 13.91 1.81 -2.20
C ARG A 40 13.38 1.49 -0.80
N THR A 41 12.30 0.73 -0.73
CA THR A 41 11.75 0.16 0.50
C THR A 41 12.36 -1.20 0.81
N ALA A 42 12.16 -1.71 2.02
CA ALA A 42 12.72 -2.99 2.46
C ALA A 42 12.22 -4.20 1.65
N ASN A 43 11.06 -4.13 0.99
CA ASN A 43 10.61 -5.16 0.05
C ASN A 43 11.25 -5.04 -1.36
N GLY A 44 12.12 -4.07 -1.58
CA GLY A 44 12.84 -3.84 -2.84
C GLY A 44 12.12 -2.93 -3.86
N GLU A 45 10.83 -2.64 -3.66
CA GLU A 45 10.06 -1.71 -4.50
C GLU A 45 10.54 -0.25 -4.30
N ARG A 46 10.20 0.65 -5.22
CA ARG A 46 10.38 2.09 -5.03
C ARG A 46 9.09 2.70 -4.53
N VAL A 47 9.19 3.49 -3.47
CA VAL A 47 8.02 4.16 -2.91
C VAL A 47 7.59 5.34 -3.78
N HIS A 48 6.29 5.56 -3.95
CA HIS A 48 5.75 6.79 -4.49
C HIS A 48 4.90 7.49 -3.43
N HIS A 49 4.99 8.82 -3.33
CA HIS A 49 4.28 9.55 -2.26
C HIS A 49 2.77 9.36 -2.29
N ASP A 50 2.15 9.21 -3.47
CA ASP A 50 0.71 8.94 -3.61
C ASP A 50 0.32 7.46 -3.43
N SER A 51 1.26 6.54 -3.18
CA SER A 51 0.93 5.13 -2.96
C SER A 51 0.11 4.93 -1.68
N MET A 52 -0.71 3.87 -1.61
CA MET A 52 -1.40 3.46 -0.37
C MET A 52 -0.61 2.36 0.34
N THR A 53 0.53 2.75 0.92
CA THR A 53 1.47 1.82 1.54
C THR A 53 1.93 2.28 2.92
N CYS A 54 2.56 1.38 3.66
CA CYS A 54 3.12 1.67 4.98
C CYS A 54 4.37 0.85 5.29
N ALA A 55 5.11 1.31 6.30
CA ALA A 55 6.15 0.55 6.99
C ALA A 55 5.59 -0.05 8.28
N HIS A 56 5.90 -1.33 8.51
CA HIS A 56 5.56 -2.05 9.74
C HIS A 56 6.69 -3.00 10.17
N ARG A 57 6.84 -3.22 11.48
CA ARG A 57 8.02 -3.88 12.06
C ARG A 57 8.11 -5.36 11.70
N THR A 58 7.01 -6.09 11.90
CA THR A 58 7.01 -7.55 11.90
C THR A 58 6.08 -8.17 10.86
N LEU A 59 4.95 -7.51 10.56
CA LEU A 59 4.00 -8.01 9.56
C LEU A 59 4.66 -8.33 8.20
N PRO A 60 4.26 -9.44 7.54
CA PRO A 60 4.75 -9.79 6.21
C PRO A 60 4.51 -8.68 5.20
N PHE A 61 5.42 -8.53 4.23
CA PHE A 61 5.18 -7.65 3.10
C PHE A 61 3.95 -8.12 2.31
N GLY A 62 3.19 -7.17 1.76
CA GLY A 62 1.92 -7.45 1.08
C GLY A 62 0.70 -7.51 2.01
N THR A 63 0.90 -7.61 3.33
CA THR A 63 -0.22 -7.56 4.29
C THR A 63 -1.01 -6.27 4.10
N LEU A 64 -2.34 -6.39 4.01
CA LEU A 64 -3.23 -5.23 4.01
C LEU A 64 -3.68 -4.90 5.42
N LEU A 65 -3.65 -3.60 5.73
CA LEU A 65 -4.06 -3.07 7.01
C LEU A 65 -5.14 -2.01 6.80
N ARG A 66 -6.23 -2.14 7.54
CA ARG A 66 -7.18 -1.05 7.78
C ARG A 66 -6.58 -0.18 8.88
N VAL A 67 -6.39 1.10 8.60
CA VAL A 67 -5.83 2.08 9.54
C VAL A 67 -6.88 3.13 9.80
N LYS A 68 -7.34 3.21 11.05
CA LYS A 68 -8.34 4.17 11.51
C LYS A 68 -7.68 5.25 12.34
N ASN A 69 -7.92 6.52 11.99
CA ASN A 69 -7.52 7.65 12.82
C ASN A 69 -8.56 7.89 13.91
N LEU A 70 -8.15 7.69 15.16
CA LEU A 70 -9.05 7.73 16.31
C LEU A 70 -9.59 9.13 16.62
N ARG A 71 -8.97 10.19 16.08
CA ARG A 71 -9.43 11.57 16.30
C ARG A 71 -10.58 11.95 15.37
N ASN A 72 -10.51 11.56 14.10
CA ASN A 72 -11.47 12.02 13.08
C ASN A 72 -12.34 10.88 12.51
N GLY A 73 -12.09 9.64 12.92
CA GLY A 73 -12.84 8.46 12.46
C GLY A 73 -12.56 8.02 11.03
N LYS A 74 -11.69 8.72 10.28
CA LYS A 74 -11.33 8.35 8.90
C LYS A 74 -10.51 7.07 8.88
N GLU A 75 -10.65 6.32 7.79
CA GLU A 75 -10.00 5.03 7.60
C GLU A 75 -9.37 4.93 6.22
N VAL A 76 -8.25 4.22 6.14
CA VAL A 76 -7.57 3.91 4.88
C VAL A 76 -7.11 2.46 4.88
N ILE A 77 -7.05 1.85 3.70
CA ILE A 77 -6.43 0.54 3.51
C ILE A 77 -5.03 0.76 2.94
N VAL A 78 -4.02 0.17 3.57
CA VAL A 78 -2.62 0.27 3.13
C VAL A 78 -1.96 -1.10 3.05
N ARG A 79 -1.01 -1.22 2.13
CA ARG A 79 -0.16 -2.42 1.99
C ARG A 79 1.17 -2.23 2.73
N VAL A 80 1.59 -3.23 3.48
CA VAL A 80 2.92 -3.26 4.10
C VAL A 80 3.97 -3.48 3.02
N THR A 81 4.84 -2.48 2.80
CA THR A 81 5.92 -2.55 1.79
C THR A 81 7.30 -2.27 2.38
N ASP A 82 7.37 -1.81 3.62
CA ASP A 82 8.63 -1.36 4.21
C ASP A 82 8.75 -1.77 5.69
N ARG A 83 9.94 -1.56 6.27
CA ARG A 83 10.26 -1.86 7.67
C ARG A 83 10.43 -0.60 8.50
N GLY A 84 9.99 -0.68 9.74
CA GLY A 84 9.86 0.44 10.67
C GLY A 84 8.50 0.41 11.34
N PRO A 85 8.11 1.43 12.12
CA PRO A 85 8.89 2.59 12.50
C PRO A 85 10.05 2.23 13.45
N HIS A 86 11.15 2.99 13.44
CA HIS A 86 12.24 2.77 14.39
C HIS A 86 12.08 3.63 15.66
N SER A 87 11.30 4.71 15.61
CA SER A 87 11.03 5.55 16.78
C SER A 87 10.09 4.84 17.77
N ARG A 88 10.40 4.97 19.06
CA ARG A 88 9.60 4.41 20.16
C ARG A 88 8.15 4.93 20.12
N GLY A 89 7.20 4.03 20.40
CA GLY A 89 5.78 4.35 20.50
C GLY A 89 5.03 4.56 19.17
N ARG A 90 5.73 4.63 18.02
CA ARG A 90 5.09 4.58 16.70
C ARG A 90 4.89 3.13 16.27
N ILE A 91 3.72 2.78 15.75
CA ILE A 91 3.40 1.41 15.30
C ILE A 91 3.38 1.28 13.78
N ILE A 92 3.20 2.39 13.06
CA ILE A 92 3.10 2.41 11.60
C ILE A 92 3.61 3.74 11.04
N ASP A 93 4.36 3.70 9.95
CA ASP A 93 4.74 4.90 9.18
C ASP A 93 4.06 4.80 7.82
N LEU A 94 3.13 5.71 7.54
CA LEU A 94 2.29 5.72 6.35
C LEU A 94 2.97 6.45 5.18
N SER A 95 2.46 6.19 3.99
CA SER A 95 2.68 7.07 2.86
C SER A 95 2.09 8.44 3.02
N TYR A 96 2.64 9.41 2.28
CA TYR A 96 2.09 10.75 2.24
C TYR A 96 0.63 10.73 1.74
N GLY A 97 0.33 9.94 0.69
CA GLY A 97 -1.00 9.74 0.15
C GLY A 97 -1.95 9.15 1.18
N ALA A 98 -1.55 8.06 1.85
CA ALA A 98 -2.38 7.44 2.89
C ALA A 98 -2.59 8.39 4.07
N ALA A 99 -1.58 9.15 4.48
CA ALA A 99 -1.70 10.14 5.54
C ALA A 99 -2.61 11.33 5.16
N ARG A 100 -2.62 11.72 3.87
CA ARG A 100 -3.53 12.70 3.30
C ARG A 100 -4.98 12.22 3.41
N GLU A 101 -5.26 11.02 2.90
CA GLU A 101 -6.62 10.44 2.94
C GLU A 101 -7.09 10.22 4.39
N LEU A 102 -6.18 9.77 5.26
CA LEU A 102 -6.44 9.59 6.69
C LEU A 102 -6.62 10.92 7.46
N GLY A 103 -6.33 12.06 6.81
CA GLY A 103 -6.48 13.39 7.38
C GLY A 103 -5.53 13.66 8.54
N MET A 104 -4.27 13.21 8.43
CA MET A 104 -3.27 13.36 9.49
C MET A 104 -2.07 14.26 9.16
N LEU A 105 -2.06 14.88 7.96
CA LEU A 105 -0.89 15.62 7.48
C LEU A 105 -0.52 16.81 8.38
N SER A 106 -1.51 17.60 8.81
CA SER A 106 -1.28 18.80 9.63
C SER A 106 -0.83 18.46 11.05
N GLN A 107 -1.25 17.31 11.60
CA GLN A 107 -0.81 16.85 12.92
C GLN A 107 0.60 16.26 12.90
N GLY A 108 1.07 15.73 11.76
CA GLY A 108 2.32 14.97 11.66
C GLY A 108 2.23 13.56 12.24
N ILE A 109 1.67 13.44 13.44
CA ILE A 109 1.48 12.20 14.20
C ILE A 109 0.00 12.08 14.60
N ALA A 110 -0.57 10.88 14.48
CA ALA A 110 -1.93 10.58 14.89
C ALA A 110 -1.99 9.32 15.74
N LEU A 111 -2.94 9.23 16.68
CA LEU A 111 -3.29 7.97 17.30
C LEU A 111 -4.20 7.19 16.36
N VAL A 112 -3.79 5.96 16.05
CA VAL A 112 -4.51 5.09 15.12
C VAL A 112 -4.80 3.75 15.73
N GLU A 113 -5.79 3.09 15.18
CA GLU A 113 -6.05 1.66 15.33
C GLU A 113 -5.74 0.98 14.00
N ILE A 114 -4.99 -0.12 14.04
CA ILE A 114 -4.69 -0.96 12.88
C ILE A 114 -5.34 -2.33 13.04
N GLU A 115 -5.88 -2.84 11.93
CA GLU A 115 -6.46 -4.17 11.83
C GLU A 115 -6.00 -4.83 10.53
N LYS A 116 -5.64 -6.12 10.59
CA LYS A 116 -5.30 -6.89 9.41
C LYS A 116 -6.56 -7.23 8.61
N ILE A 117 -6.51 -7.03 7.30
CA ILE A 117 -7.60 -7.39 6.40
C ILE A 117 -7.27 -8.72 5.74
N ASP A 118 -8.02 -9.76 6.09
CA ASP A 118 -7.84 -11.10 5.51
C ASP A 118 -8.70 -11.32 4.26
N ASN A 119 -9.83 -10.60 4.12
CA ASN A 119 -10.76 -10.77 3.01
C ASN A 119 -11.00 -9.43 2.29
N ILE A 120 -10.29 -9.21 1.19
CA ILE A 120 -10.62 -8.12 0.27
C ILE A 120 -11.84 -8.57 -0.52
N ARG A 121 -13.03 -8.12 -0.12
CA ARG A 121 -14.21 -8.30 -0.96
C ARG A 121 -14.10 -7.30 -2.11
N PRO A 122 -13.99 -7.75 -3.38
CA PRO A 122 -14.05 -6.83 -4.48
C PRO A 122 -15.40 -6.07 -4.43
N PRO A 123 -15.46 -4.82 -4.92
CA PRO A 123 -16.67 -3.99 -4.86
C PRO A 123 -17.81 -4.49 -5.76
N PHE A 124 -17.61 -5.59 -6.48
CA PHE A 124 -18.63 -6.27 -7.26
C PHE A 124 -19.04 -7.58 -6.58
N LYS A 125 -20.33 -7.89 -6.63
CA LYS A 125 -20.83 -9.17 -6.13
C LYS A 125 -20.32 -10.30 -7.02
N ILE A 126 -19.77 -11.34 -6.43
CA ILE A 126 -19.43 -12.59 -7.12
C ILE A 126 -20.70 -13.46 -7.05
N ASP A 127 -21.76 -13.05 -7.75
CA ASP A 127 -23.02 -13.79 -7.78
C ASP A 127 -23.01 -14.71 -9.00
N GLY A 128 -22.48 -15.93 -8.87
CA GLY A 128 -22.54 -16.93 -9.92
C GLY A 128 -21.99 -18.30 -9.48
N PRO A 129 -22.69 -19.41 -9.77
CA PRO A 129 -22.11 -20.74 -9.61
C PRO A 129 -21.06 -20.93 -10.70
N GLU A 130 -19.84 -21.26 -10.29
CA GLU A 130 -18.67 -21.47 -11.16
C GLU A 130 -18.30 -20.27 -12.03
N ILE A 131 -17.20 -19.59 -11.65
CA ILE A 131 -16.46 -18.79 -12.62
C ILE A 131 -15.99 -19.80 -13.69
N ASN A 132 -16.65 -19.81 -14.84
CA ASN A 132 -16.14 -20.49 -16.02
C ASN A 132 -14.95 -19.64 -16.51
N LEU A 133 -13.80 -19.78 -15.84
CA LEU A 133 -12.56 -19.15 -16.28
C LEU A 133 -12.29 -19.71 -17.68
N PRO A 134 -12.20 -18.87 -18.73
CA PRO A 134 -11.79 -19.39 -20.02
C PRO A 134 -10.42 -20.05 -19.84
N GLU A 135 -10.34 -21.32 -20.22
CA GLU A 135 -9.06 -22.00 -20.36
C GLU A 135 -8.31 -21.26 -21.47
N PHE A 136 -7.30 -20.47 -21.09
CA PHE A 136 -6.47 -19.79 -22.06
C PHE A 136 -5.65 -20.85 -22.79
N GLU A 137 -6.13 -21.28 -23.96
CA GLU A 137 -5.30 -21.99 -24.93
C GLU A 137 -4.26 -21.02 -25.46
N PHE A 138 -3.11 -21.01 -24.78
CA PHE A 138 -1.94 -20.31 -25.27
C PHE A 138 -1.46 -21.08 -26.51
N GLN A 139 -1.97 -20.71 -27.69
CA GLN A 139 -1.43 -21.22 -28.94
C GLN A 139 0.01 -20.73 -29.04
N THR A 140 0.95 -21.59 -28.63
CA THR A 140 2.35 -21.43 -29.01
C THR A 140 2.40 -21.60 -30.51
N SER A 141 2.27 -20.49 -31.25
CA SER A 141 2.70 -20.48 -32.63
C SER A 141 4.23 -20.66 -32.58
N PRO A 142 4.77 -21.76 -33.12
CA PRO A 142 6.19 -21.81 -33.36
C PRO A 142 6.39 -20.86 -34.53
N THR A 143 6.81 -19.63 -34.24
CA THR A 143 7.89 -18.87 -34.90
C THR A 143 7.76 -17.38 -34.55
N GLU A 144 8.84 -16.84 -33.97
CA GLU A 144 9.19 -15.42 -33.78
C GLU A 144 8.36 -14.53 -32.83
N TYR A 145 8.99 -14.25 -31.68
CA TYR A 145 8.67 -13.08 -30.85
C TYR A 145 8.99 -11.79 -31.62
N VAL A 146 7.99 -11.16 -32.23
CA VAL A 146 8.13 -9.82 -32.81
C VAL A 146 8.09 -8.79 -31.68
N LYS A 147 9.27 -8.27 -31.32
CA LYS A 147 9.42 -7.16 -30.37
C LYS A 147 8.63 -5.93 -30.88
N PRO A 148 7.69 -5.36 -30.10
CA PRO A 148 6.99 -4.16 -30.53
C PRO A 148 8.00 -3.03 -30.74
N ARG A 149 8.07 -2.49 -31.96
CA ARG A 149 8.80 -1.25 -32.22
C ARG A 149 8.14 -0.14 -31.40
N LEU A 150 8.82 0.39 -30.39
CA LEU A 150 8.48 1.69 -29.82
C LEU A 150 8.32 2.67 -30.98
N ALA A 151 7.11 3.19 -31.16
CA ALA A 151 6.80 4.16 -32.19
C ALA A 151 7.72 5.38 -32.02
N LYS A 152 8.70 5.53 -32.93
CA LYS A 152 9.41 6.79 -33.10
C LYS A 152 8.37 7.81 -33.58
N LYS A 153 8.10 8.82 -32.75
CA LYS A 153 7.38 10.04 -33.17
C LYS A 153 7.96 10.51 -34.50
N SER A 154 7.10 10.59 -35.51
CA SER A 154 7.42 11.10 -36.83
C SER A 154 7.83 12.57 -36.75
N ASN A 155 9.01 12.89 -37.28
CA ASN A 155 9.38 14.23 -37.70
C ASN A 155 9.18 14.29 -39.21
N ASP A 156 8.22 15.08 -39.70
CA ASP A 156 8.51 15.97 -40.84
C ASP A 156 7.40 17.01 -41.06
N LYS A 157 7.77 18.29 -40.98
CA LYS A 157 7.67 19.20 -42.14
C LYS A 157 8.49 20.48 -41.91
N LYS A 158 9.39 20.71 -42.86
CA LYS A 158 10.37 21.79 -42.99
C LYS A 158 9.75 23.16 -43.34
N LYS A 159 10.41 24.18 -42.79
CA LYS A 159 10.81 25.50 -43.35
C LYS A 159 9.73 26.57 -43.62
N ASN A 160 9.86 27.71 -42.89
CA ASN A 160 10.37 28.97 -43.48
C ASN A 160 10.43 30.10 -42.43
N HIS A 161 11.63 30.56 -42.04
CA HIS A 161 11.84 31.99 -41.82
C HIS A 161 13.31 32.39 -42.04
N LYS A 162 13.47 33.48 -42.79
CA LYS A 162 14.72 34.07 -43.28
C LYS A 162 15.61 34.55 -42.13
N LYS A 163 16.92 34.40 -42.33
CA LYS A 163 17.98 35.09 -41.60
C LYS A 163 17.82 36.61 -41.74
N HIS A 164 17.77 37.33 -40.62
CA HIS A 164 18.28 38.71 -40.57
C HIS A 164 19.53 38.73 -39.70
N THR A 165 20.57 39.30 -40.32
CA THR A 165 21.93 39.48 -39.87
C THR A 165 22.02 40.45 -38.69
N GLY A 166 22.89 40.13 -37.74
CA GLY A 166 23.19 41.00 -36.61
C GLY A 166 23.94 42.27 -37.02
N ASN A 167 23.71 43.32 -36.24
CA ASN A 167 24.64 44.42 -36.09
C ASN A 167 24.44 45.01 -34.70
N ASN A 168 25.47 44.98 -33.86
CA ASN A 168 25.78 46.11 -32.99
C ASN A 168 27.20 46.00 -32.46
N ARG A 169 28.03 46.91 -32.98
CA ARG A 169 29.36 47.26 -32.50
C ARG A 169 29.26 48.54 -31.66
N LYS A 170 30.17 48.62 -30.69
CA LYS A 170 30.78 49.82 -30.07
C LYS A 170 29.93 50.52 -28.99
N ARG A 171 30.43 50.56 -27.75
CA ARG A 171 31.42 51.51 -27.18
C ARG A 171 30.83 52.92 -27.12
N GLU A 172 30.49 53.33 -25.90
CA GLU A 172 30.94 54.53 -25.20
C GLU A 172 30.74 54.30 -23.69
#